data_AF-A0AAW2K486-F1
#
_entry.id   AF-A0AAW2K486-F1
#
_cell.length_a   1.000
_cell.length_b   1.000
_cell.length_c   1.000
_cell.angle_alpha   90.00
_cell.angle_beta   90.00
_cell.angle_gamma   90.00
#
_symmetry.space_group_name_H-M   'P 1'
#
loop_
_entity.id
_entity.type
_entity.pdbx_description
1 polymer ?
#
loop_
_entity_poly.entity_id
_entity_poly.type
_entity_poly.pdbx_seq_one_letter_code
_entity_poly.pdbx_strand_id
1 'polypeptide(L)'
;MVQKVFELTGYDRVMVYKFHDDDGAEVFGEITKPGLEPYLGMHYPAADLPQATRFLFMKKERRMICDCRANHVKVIQDEKVPFDLTLSGSTLKATHSCHYCTKHEFNCIIGDVGFGEWN
;
A
#
# COMPACT_ATOMS: atom_id res chain seq x y z
N MET A 1 -7.63 14.08 -9.64
CA MET A 1 -7.32 12.63 -9.64
C MET A 1 -7.94 11.94 -8.43
N VAL A 2 -7.59 12.34 -7.20
CA VAL A 2 -8.02 11.70 -5.94
C VAL A 2 -9.54 11.51 -5.81
N GLN A 3 -10.33 12.53 -6.20
CA GLN A 3 -11.79 12.47 -6.15
C GLN A 3 -12.39 11.35 -7.02
N LYS A 4 -11.92 11.17 -8.26
CA LYS A 4 -12.40 10.11 -9.15
C LYS A 4 -12.13 8.72 -8.55
N VAL A 5 -10.95 8.53 -7.95
CA VAL A 5 -10.60 7.26 -7.30
C VAL A 5 -11.48 7.01 -6.08
N PHE A 6 -11.77 8.04 -5.28
CA PHE A 6 -12.67 7.95 -4.13
C PHE A 6 -14.09 7.55 -4.54
N GLU A 7 -14.66 8.22 -5.53
CA GLU A 7 -15.99 7.93 -6.06
C GLU A 7 -16.08 6.52 -6.67
N LEU A 8 -15.03 6.05 -7.36
CA LEU A 8 -15.00 4.74 -8.00
C LEU A 8 -14.78 3.57 -7.02
N THR A 9 -13.97 3.76 -5.99
CA THR A 9 -13.57 2.67 -5.08
C THR A 9 -14.46 2.57 -3.84
N GLY A 10 -15.09 3.67 -3.43
CA GLY A 10 -15.92 3.72 -2.22
C GLY A 10 -15.13 3.62 -0.91
N TYR A 11 -13.79 3.72 -0.96
CA TYR A 11 -12.95 3.75 0.23
C TYR A 11 -13.28 4.93 1.14
N ASP A 12 -13.10 4.76 2.44
CA ASP A 12 -13.35 5.82 3.42
C ASP A 12 -12.29 6.94 3.34
N ARG A 13 -11.10 6.62 2.83
CA ARG A 13 -9.98 7.55 2.59
C ARG A 13 -9.25 7.16 1.32
N VAL A 14 -8.94 8.15 0.48
CA VAL A 14 -8.02 8.01 -0.65
C VAL A 14 -6.96 9.10 -0.55
N MET A 15 -5.69 8.68 -0.63
CA MET A 15 -4.53 9.57 -0.53
C MET A 15 -3.65 9.45 -1.77
N VAL A 16 -2.95 10.54 -2.08
CA VAL A 16 -1.88 10.60 -3.07
C VAL A 16 -0.58 10.89 -2.32
N TYR A 17 0.34 9.94 -2.37
CA TYR A 17 1.68 10.11 -1.81
C TYR A 17 2.63 10.68 -2.87
N LYS A 18 3.41 11.69 -2.50
CA LYS A 18 4.52 12.19 -3.30
C LYS A 18 5.82 11.78 -2.63
N PHE A 19 6.70 11.10 -3.36
CA PHE A 19 8.04 10.78 -2.89
C PHE A 19 8.99 11.93 -3.17
N HIS A 20 9.94 12.15 -2.26
CA HIS A 20 10.99 13.15 -2.37
C HIS A 20 12.33 12.51 -2.72
N ASP A 21 13.31 13.34 -3.10
CA ASP A 21 14.65 12.89 -3.51
C ASP A 21 15.42 12.22 -2.36
N ASP A 22 15.06 12.51 -1.11
CA ASP A 22 15.62 11.90 0.11
C ASP A 22 14.93 10.59 0.51
N ASP A 23 14.15 10.01 -0.41
CA ASP A 23 13.34 8.81 -0.23
C ASP A 23 12.17 8.95 0.77
N GLY A 24 11.96 10.13 1.35
CA GLY A 24 10.80 10.45 2.15
C GLY A 24 9.52 10.55 1.32
N ALA A 25 8.36 10.62 1.99
CA ALA A 25 7.07 10.77 1.34
C ALA A 25 6.19 11.80 2.04
N GLU A 26 5.32 12.46 1.28
CA GLU A 26 4.31 13.39 1.80
C GLU A 26 2.91 12.99 1.30
N VAL A 27 1.89 13.16 2.13
CA VAL A 27 0.49 13.12 1.67
C VAL A 27 0.18 14.42 0.92
N PHE A 28 0.40 14.41 -0.38
CA PHE A 28 0.22 15.59 -1.25
C PHE A 28 -1.25 15.87 -1.59
N GLY A 29 -2.10 14.85 -1.54
CA GLY A 29 -3.53 14.98 -1.80
C GLY A 29 -4.34 13.96 -1.02
N GLU A 30 -5.52 14.35 -0.57
CA GLU A 30 -6.37 13.50 0.26
C GLU A 30 -7.84 13.82 0.04
N ILE A 31 -8.68 12.78 0.14
CA ILE A 31 -10.12 12.90 0.30
C ILE A 31 -10.61 11.81 1.27
N THR A 32 -11.50 12.18 2.18
CA THR A 32 -12.00 11.32 3.26
C THR A 32 -13.52 11.44 3.37
N LYS A 33 -14.15 10.42 3.98
CA LYS A 33 -15.50 10.56 4.53
C LYS A 33 -15.49 11.50 5.75
N PRO A 34 -16.61 12.16 6.06
CA PRO A 34 -16.72 13.00 7.25
C PRO A 34 -16.39 12.25 8.55
N GLY A 35 -15.72 12.93 9.49
CA GLY A 35 -15.39 12.39 10.81
C GLY A 35 -14.05 11.64 10.91
N LEU A 36 -13.26 11.62 9.83
CA LEU A 36 -11.90 11.09 9.83
C LEU A 36 -10.87 12.23 9.96
N GLU A 37 -9.88 12.05 10.83
CA GLU A 37 -8.77 13.00 11.00
C GLU A 37 -7.93 13.11 9.72
N PRO A 38 -7.66 14.33 9.21
CA PRO A 38 -6.90 14.49 7.97
C PRO A 38 -5.42 14.13 8.15
N TYR A 39 -4.83 13.53 7.11
CA TYR A 39 -3.39 13.27 7.00
C TYR A 39 -2.70 14.14 5.95
N LEU A 40 -3.46 14.96 5.22
CA LEU A 40 -2.93 15.90 4.23
C LEU A 40 -1.74 16.72 4.78
N GLY A 41 -0.61 16.71 4.08
CA GLY A 41 0.63 17.39 4.46
C GLY A 41 1.51 16.65 5.47
N MET A 42 1.14 15.45 5.93
CA MET A 42 2.03 14.64 6.77
C MET A 42 3.22 14.14 5.96
N HIS A 43 4.42 14.27 6.55
CA HIS A 43 5.67 13.74 6.00
C HIS A 43 6.05 12.44 6.73
N TYR A 44 6.48 11.45 5.95
CA TYR A 44 6.96 10.17 6.41
C TYR A 44 8.43 9.99 6.01
N PRO A 45 9.30 9.56 6.94
CA PRO A 45 10.69 9.27 6.63
C PRO A 45 10.82 8.06 5.71
N ALA A 46 11.92 7.99 4.96
CA ALA A 46 12.24 6.87 4.08
C ALA A 46 12.21 5.48 4.77
N ALA A 47 12.47 5.45 6.08
CA ALA A 47 12.46 4.23 6.89
C ALA A 47 11.07 3.58 6.99
N ASP A 48 9.99 4.35 6.87
CA ASP A 48 8.62 3.84 6.98
C ASP A 48 8.19 3.07 5.72
N LEU A 49 8.86 3.34 4.59
CA LEU A 49 8.63 2.63 3.34
C LEU A 49 9.94 2.05 2.77
N PRO A 50 10.31 0.82 3.17
CA PRO A 50 11.53 0.17 2.72
C PRO A 50 11.69 0.18 1.20
N GLN A 51 12.92 0.33 0.73
CA GLN A 51 13.26 0.42 -0.70
C GLN A 51 12.68 -0.75 -1.53
N ALA A 52 12.66 -1.97 -0.96
CA ALA A 52 12.06 -3.13 -1.61
C ALA A 52 10.55 -2.97 -1.87
N THR A 53 9.82 -2.31 -0.96
CA THR A 53 8.38 -2.02 -1.12
C THR A 53 8.16 -0.98 -2.20
N ARG A 54 8.99 0.06 -2.26
CA ARG A 54 8.96 1.08 -3.33
C ARG A 54 9.21 0.48 -4.70
N PHE A 55 10.21 -0.38 -4.81
CA PHE A 55 10.48 -1.13 -6.04
C PHE A 55 9.30 -2.02 -6.47
N LEU A 56 8.65 -2.68 -5.52
CA LEU A 56 7.46 -3.48 -5.82
C LEU A 56 6.29 -2.62 -6.32
N PHE A 57 6.10 -1.40 -5.81
CA PHE A 57 5.08 -0.48 -6.33
C PHE A 57 5.43 0.04 -7.73
N MET A 58 6.71 0.26 -8.04
CA MET A 58 7.12 0.60 -9.41
C MET A 58 6.84 -0.54 -10.41
N LYS A 59 6.99 -1.79 -9.97
CA LYS A 59 6.69 -2.97 -10.82
C LYS A 59 5.21 -3.34 -10.84
N LYS A 60 4.44 -2.94 -9.82
CA LYS A 60 3.03 -3.27 -9.65
C LYS A 60 2.20 -2.03 -9.39
N GLU A 61 1.45 -1.66 -10.41
CA GLU A 61 0.59 -0.47 -10.38
C GLU A 61 -0.52 -0.52 -9.31
N ARG A 62 -0.92 -1.73 -8.86
CA ARG A 62 -2.05 -1.91 -7.94
C ARG A 62 -1.82 -3.04 -6.95
N ARG A 63 -2.18 -2.78 -5.69
CA ARG A 63 -2.26 -3.79 -4.62
C ARG A 63 -3.51 -3.56 -3.77
N MET A 64 -4.20 -4.64 -3.43
CA MET A 64 -5.36 -4.62 -2.54
C MET A 64 -5.07 -5.49 -1.31
N ILE A 65 -5.49 -5.02 -0.14
CA ILE A 65 -5.44 -5.75 1.12
C ILE A 65 -6.85 -5.66 1.70
N CYS A 66 -7.64 -6.72 1.64
CA CYS A 66 -9.05 -6.67 2.03
C CYS A 66 -9.24 -6.52 3.54
N ASP A 67 -8.49 -7.31 4.32
CA ASP A 67 -8.50 -7.27 5.77
C ASP A 67 -7.08 -7.51 6.28
N CYS A 68 -6.54 -6.55 7.04
CA CYS A 68 -5.22 -6.69 7.62
C CYS A 68 -5.20 -7.72 8.76
N ARG A 69 -6.35 -7.98 9.43
CA ARG A 69 -6.51 -8.89 10.58
C ARG A 69 -6.80 -10.33 10.20
N ALA A 70 -7.05 -10.58 8.91
CA ALA A 70 -7.29 -11.92 8.43
C ALA A 70 -6.06 -12.81 8.64
N ASN A 71 -6.30 -14.04 9.13
CA ASN A 71 -5.25 -15.03 9.28
C ASN A 71 -4.66 -15.39 7.91
N HIS A 72 -3.33 -15.34 7.80
CA HIS A 72 -2.64 -15.73 6.58
C HIS A 72 -2.82 -17.22 6.28
N VAL A 73 -3.07 -17.56 5.02
CA VAL A 73 -3.18 -18.95 4.56
C VAL A 73 -1.85 -19.40 3.97
N LYS A 74 -1.34 -20.54 4.43
CA LYS A 74 -0.10 -21.13 3.93
C LYS A 74 -0.33 -21.73 2.53
N VAL A 75 0.51 -21.36 1.58
CA VAL A 75 0.59 -22.02 0.27
C VAL A 75 1.42 -23.30 0.42
N ILE A 76 0.90 -24.42 -0.08
CA ILE A 76 1.62 -25.70 -0.13
C ILE A 76 2.17 -25.85 -1.55
N GLN A 77 3.50 -26.00 -1.67
CA GLN A 77 4.14 -26.31 -2.96
C GLN A 77 4.50 -27.79 -3.03
N ASP A 78 4.57 -28.33 -4.25
CA ASP A 78 5.08 -29.68 -4.48
C ASP A 78 6.57 -29.75 -4.13
N GLU A 79 6.96 -30.74 -3.31
CA GLU A 79 8.33 -30.97 -2.89
C GLU A 79 9.30 -31.23 -4.07
N LYS A 80 8.76 -31.63 -5.22
CA LYS A 80 9.55 -31.83 -6.45
C LYS A 80 10.04 -30.51 -7.07
N VAL A 81 9.49 -29.37 -6.68
CA VAL A 81 9.94 -28.05 -7.17
C VAL A 81 11.17 -27.63 -6.36
N PRO A 82 12.36 -27.51 -6.98
CA PRO A 82 13.62 -27.30 -6.26
C PRO A 82 13.85 -25.86 -5.81
N PHE A 83 12.86 -24.98 -5.96
CA PHE A 83 12.93 -23.57 -5.60
C PHE A 83 11.59 -23.08 -5.06
N ASP A 84 11.61 -21.96 -4.33
CA ASP A 84 10.40 -21.33 -3.81
C ASP A 84 9.63 -20.60 -4.91
N LEU A 85 8.32 -20.80 -4.95
CA LEU A 85 7.45 -20.04 -5.83
C LEU A 85 7.47 -18.55 -5.49
N THR A 86 7.71 -17.71 -6.50
CA THR A 86 7.68 -16.26 -6.34
C THR A 86 6.24 -15.74 -6.35
N LEU A 87 5.70 -15.45 -5.17
CA LEU A 87 4.35 -14.89 -5.00
C LEU A 87 4.30 -13.36 -5.03
N SER A 88 5.43 -12.69 -5.31
CA SER A 88 5.49 -11.23 -5.39
C SER A 88 4.47 -10.68 -6.40
N GLY A 89 4.15 -11.45 -7.45
CA GLY A 89 3.16 -11.23 -8.50
C GLY A 89 1.68 -11.42 -8.11
N SER A 90 1.38 -12.18 -7.06
CA SER A 90 0.00 -12.53 -6.70
C SER A 90 -0.81 -11.33 -6.19
N THR A 91 -2.09 -11.27 -6.55
CA THR A 91 -3.08 -10.31 -6.03
C THR A 91 -3.49 -10.62 -4.59
N LEU A 92 -3.44 -11.90 -4.21
CA LEU A 92 -3.79 -12.40 -2.87
C LEU A 92 -2.58 -12.46 -1.92
N LYS A 93 -1.47 -11.83 -2.30
CA LYS A 93 -0.24 -11.87 -1.51
C LYS A 93 -0.45 -11.17 -0.16
N ALA A 94 -0.34 -11.95 0.91
CA ALA A 94 -0.42 -11.46 2.28
C ALA A 94 0.54 -10.29 2.56
N THR A 95 0.16 -9.47 3.55
CA THR A 95 0.98 -8.40 4.10
C THR A 95 2.09 -8.94 4.98
N HIS A 96 3.24 -8.26 4.97
CA HIS A 96 4.29 -8.54 5.93
C HIS A 96 3.87 -8.01 7.31
N SER A 97 4.28 -8.69 8.40
CA SER A 97 3.86 -8.36 9.77
C SER A 97 4.27 -6.96 10.22
N CYS A 98 5.42 -6.42 9.79
CA CYS A 98 5.79 -5.05 10.13
C CYS A 98 4.79 -4.00 9.59
N HIS A 99 4.18 -4.31 8.44
CA HIS A 99 3.23 -3.42 7.79
C HIS A 99 1.83 -3.52 8.43
N TYR A 100 1.56 -4.59 9.19
CA TYR A 100 0.33 -4.75 9.95
C TYR A 100 0.19 -3.69 11.06
N CYS A 101 1.29 -3.40 11.76
CA CYS A 101 1.34 -2.39 12.83
C CYS A 101 1.05 -0.99 12.28
N THR A 102 1.70 -0.63 11.16
CA THR A 102 1.49 0.65 10.47
C THR A 102 0.03 0.81 10.01
N LYS A 103 -0.58 -0.21 9.38
CA LYS A 103 -1.97 -0.12 8.88
C LYS A 103 -3.02 -0.02 9.99
N HIS A 104 -2.71 -0.50 11.21
CA HIS A 104 -3.58 -0.31 12.38
C HIS A 104 -3.66 1.15 12.81
N GLU A 105 -2.57 1.89 12.69
CA GLU A 105 -2.52 3.32 13.01
C GLU A 105 -3.19 4.18 11.94
N PHE A 106 -3.11 3.77 10.66
CA PHE A 106 -3.69 4.54 9.55
C PHE A 106 -5.14 4.22 9.22
N ASN A 107 -5.75 3.19 9.80
CA ASN A 107 -7.11 2.73 9.49
C ASN A 107 -7.42 2.70 7.97
N CYS A 108 -6.44 2.33 7.16
CA CYS A 108 -6.54 2.40 5.71
C CYS A 108 -6.62 1.00 5.12
N ILE A 109 -7.73 0.70 4.46
CA ILE A 109 -7.74 -0.28 3.37
C ILE A 109 -6.94 0.37 2.26
N ILE A 110 -5.63 0.12 2.26
CA ILE A 110 -4.74 0.74 1.30
C ILE A 110 -4.98 0.08 -0.06
N GLY A 111 -5.85 0.71 -0.86
CA GLY A 111 -5.68 0.77 -2.29
C GLY A 111 -4.55 1.75 -2.58
N ASP A 112 -3.31 1.28 -2.52
CA ASP A 112 -2.19 2.04 -3.09
C ASP A 112 -2.42 2.05 -4.60
N VAL A 113 -3.04 3.13 -5.07
CA VAL A 113 -3.07 3.47 -6.48
C VAL A 113 -1.93 4.47 -6.67
N GLY A 114 -0.72 3.93 -6.81
CA GLY A 114 0.46 4.74 -7.11
C GLY A 114 0.36 5.27 -8.53
N PHE A 115 -0.32 6.39 -8.72
CA PHE A 115 -0.14 7.23 -9.91
C PHE A 115 0.91 8.27 -9.59
N GLY A 116 2.17 7.92 -9.83
CA GLY A 116 3.27 8.88 -9.88
C GLY A 116 3.74 8.96 -11.32
N GLU A 117 3.59 10.14 -11.95
CA GLU A 117 4.52 10.54 -13.00
C GLU A 117 5.84 10.83 -12.29
N TRP A 118 6.82 9.98 -12.58
CA TRP A 118 8.20 10.17 -12.13
C TRP A 118 8.93 10.87 -13.28
N ASN A 119 9.58 12.00 -13.00
CA ASN A 119 10.49 12.64 -13.95
C ASN A 119 11.70 11.73 -14.25
#